data_AF-A0A6I1DZ46-F1
#
_entry.id   AF-A0A6I1DZ46-F1
#
_cell.length_a   1.000
_cell.length_b   1.000
_cell.length_c   1.000
_cell.angle_alpha   90.00
_cell.angle_beta   90.00
_cell.angle_gamma   90.00
#
_symmetry.space_group_name_H-M   'P 1'
#
loop_
_entity.id
_entity.type
_entity.pdbx_description
1 polymer ?
#
loop_
_entity_poly.entity_id
_entity_poly.type
_entity_poly.pdbx_seq_one_letter_code
_entity_poly.pdbx_strand_id
1 'polypeptide(L)'
;MKTRLFVFFSICSLTIFGQAKITVSPAMDVLKEFNKVRDFTMDASGTEAYFTVQSQTEEVSVISISLKTENGWDSPQIASFSGTYKDMEPFMSPDGLRLYFVSNRPLHDSISKTKDYDIWYVERKGPDQKWSNPINLGAPINTEHNEFYPAIASNGNLYYTGDRPDSKGEDDIFFSAFQNGEYSEPISLDENINSKGFEYNGYISKDDSYLIFGGYAREDGQGSGDLYISFKNEGQWTKAQPLPQPINSPYMDYCPYVDEVKGVLYFTSRRTQNPEGTLETMGQLIQFLNSYENGNSRLYKANIDDALLRP
;
A
#
# COMPACT_ATOMS: atom_id res chain seq x y z
N MET A 1 -46.72 -39.60 -49.33
CA MET A 1 -46.29 -38.49 -48.44
C MET A 1 -44.79 -38.63 -48.19
N LYS A 2 -43.97 -37.69 -48.65
CA LYS A 2 -42.53 -37.63 -48.33
C LYS A 2 -42.33 -36.54 -47.27
N THR A 3 -41.96 -36.93 -46.06
CA THR A 3 -41.71 -36.00 -44.94
C THR A 3 -40.27 -35.49 -45.05
N ARG A 4 -40.10 -34.17 -45.17
CA ARG A 4 -38.77 -33.52 -45.10
C ARG A 4 -38.46 -33.21 -43.63
N LEU A 5 -37.34 -33.71 -43.14
CA LEU A 5 -36.80 -33.40 -41.82
C LEU A 5 -35.89 -32.18 -41.95
N PHE A 6 -36.23 -31.07 -41.28
CA PHE A 6 -35.36 -29.90 -41.16
C PHE A 6 -34.60 -30.01 -39.84
N VAL A 7 -33.27 -30.07 -39.93
CA VAL A 7 -32.36 -30.03 -38.77
C VAL A 7 -31.87 -28.59 -38.64
N PHE A 8 -32.22 -27.93 -37.53
CA PHE A 8 -31.69 -26.62 -37.18
C PHE A 8 -30.36 -26.80 -36.44
N PHE A 9 -29.26 -26.31 -37.02
CA PHE A 9 -28.00 -26.16 -36.31
C PHE A 9 -28.01 -24.82 -35.56
N SER A 10 -28.09 -24.88 -34.23
CA SER A 10 -27.91 -23.71 -33.38
C SER A 10 -26.40 -23.50 -33.18
N ILE A 11 -25.86 -22.46 -33.81
CA ILE A 11 -24.47 -22.04 -33.60
C ILE A 11 -24.44 -21.23 -32.30
N CYS A 12 -24.04 -21.86 -31.20
CA CYS A 12 -23.68 -21.13 -29.98
C CYS A 12 -22.36 -20.41 -30.22
N SER A 13 -22.42 -19.09 -30.45
CA SER A 13 -21.24 -18.23 -30.41
C SER A 13 -20.79 -18.07 -28.97
N LEU A 14 -19.76 -18.82 -28.57
CA LEU A 14 -18.99 -18.56 -27.36
C LEU A 14 -18.18 -17.28 -27.58
N THR A 15 -18.71 -16.14 -27.11
CA THR A 15 -17.92 -14.93 -26.93
C THR A 15 -17.01 -15.14 -25.73
N ILE A 16 -15.76 -15.54 -25.99
CA ILE A 16 -14.68 -15.48 -25.01
C ILE A 16 -14.38 -14.00 -24.81
N PHE A 17 -14.84 -13.41 -23.71
CA PHE A 17 -14.33 -12.12 -23.26
C PHE A 17 -12.87 -12.34 -22.87
N GLY A 18 -11.94 -11.82 -23.68
CA GLY A 18 -10.53 -11.78 -23.30
C GLY A 18 -10.40 -10.90 -22.07
N GLN A 19 -10.05 -11.48 -20.91
CA GLN A 19 -9.75 -10.72 -19.71
C GLN A 19 -8.60 -9.76 -20.03
N ALA A 20 -8.79 -8.47 -19.76
CA ALA A 20 -7.75 -7.48 -20.00
C ALA A 20 -6.50 -7.89 -19.23
N LYS A 21 -5.36 -8.01 -19.92
CA LYS A 21 -4.11 -8.44 -19.30
C LYS A 21 -3.66 -7.35 -18.33
N ILE A 22 -3.55 -7.69 -17.03
CA ILE A 22 -2.99 -6.80 -16.01
C ILE A 22 -1.55 -6.45 -16.42
N THR A 23 -1.22 -5.16 -16.41
CA THR A 23 0.12 -4.65 -16.68
C THR A 23 0.64 -3.88 -15.48
N VAL A 24 1.85 -4.21 -15.04
CA VAL A 24 2.58 -3.45 -14.03
C VAL A 24 3.54 -2.48 -14.71
N SER A 25 3.62 -1.25 -14.21
CA SER A 25 4.52 -0.21 -14.74
C SER A 25 4.98 0.72 -13.61
N PRO A 26 6.10 1.45 -13.78
CA PRO A 26 6.49 2.49 -12.83
C PRO A 26 5.34 3.48 -12.56
N ALA A 27 5.12 3.84 -11.30
CA ALA A 27 3.99 4.69 -10.93
C ALA A 27 4.14 6.13 -11.42
N MET A 28 5.33 6.70 -11.23
CA MET A 28 5.67 8.10 -11.46
C MET A 28 7.09 8.25 -11.99
N ASP A 29 7.26 8.92 -13.13
CA ASP A 29 8.58 9.09 -13.77
C ASP A 29 9.57 9.91 -12.94
N VAL A 30 9.07 10.91 -12.20
CA VAL A 30 9.88 11.76 -11.32
C VAL A 30 10.58 10.99 -10.20
N LEU A 31 10.14 9.76 -9.91
CA LEU A 31 10.73 8.93 -8.86
C LEU A 31 11.94 8.12 -9.33
N LYS A 32 12.30 8.17 -10.61
CA LYS A 32 13.42 7.41 -11.19
C LYS A 32 14.76 7.75 -10.53
N GLU A 33 14.95 8.99 -10.08
CA GLU A 33 16.19 9.45 -9.46
C GLU A 33 16.42 8.91 -8.03
N PHE A 34 15.39 8.40 -7.34
CA PHE A 34 15.50 8.00 -5.94
C PHE A 34 15.65 6.50 -5.77
N ASN A 35 16.77 6.04 -5.24
CA ASN A 35 17.04 4.61 -5.11
C ASN A 35 16.03 3.83 -4.28
N LYS A 36 15.51 4.38 -3.18
CA LYS A 36 14.48 3.74 -2.36
C LYS A 36 13.27 4.65 -2.19
N VAL A 37 12.17 4.25 -2.83
CA VAL A 37 10.85 4.88 -2.68
C VAL A 37 9.83 3.80 -2.38
N ARG A 38 9.05 4.01 -1.34
CA ARG A 38 8.03 3.08 -0.85
C ARG A 38 6.84 3.84 -0.32
N ASP A 39 5.76 3.11 -0.09
CA ASP A 39 4.50 3.63 0.46
C ASP A 39 3.85 4.65 -0.48
N PHE A 40 2.52 4.71 -0.53
CA PHE A 40 1.85 5.67 -1.40
C PHE A 40 0.47 6.01 -0.88
N THR A 41 0.11 7.28 -0.96
CA THR A 41 -1.26 7.75 -0.79
C THR A 41 -1.51 8.98 -1.64
N MET A 42 -2.76 9.28 -1.92
CA MET A 42 -3.12 10.39 -2.81
C MET A 42 -4.46 10.97 -2.39
N ASP A 43 -4.66 12.26 -2.68
CA ASP A 43 -5.96 12.88 -2.50
C ASP A 43 -7.01 12.33 -3.48
N ALA A 44 -8.29 12.52 -3.17
CA ALA A 44 -9.39 11.99 -3.98
C ALA A 44 -9.43 12.55 -5.42
N SER A 45 -8.90 13.75 -5.66
CA SER A 45 -8.82 14.33 -7.01
C SER A 45 -7.68 13.73 -7.84
N GLY A 46 -6.71 13.08 -7.19
CA GLY A 46 -5.54 12.50 -7.82
C GLY A 46 -4.56 13.54 -8.33
N THR A 47 -4.39 14.64 -7.58
CA THR A 47 -3.51 15.76 -7.88
C THR A 47 -2.44 16.01 -6.83
N GLU A 48 -2.54 15.39 -5.66
CA GLU A 48 -1.59 15.52 -4.55
C GLU A 48 -1.26 14.12 -4.02
N ALA A 49 0.01 13.71 -4.13
CA ALA A 49 0.47 12.40 -3.69
C ALA A 49 1.58 12.50 -2.64
N TYR A 50 1.56 11.56 -1.70
CA TYR A 50 2.57 11.39 -0.66
C TYR A 50 3.16 9.98 -0.69
N PHE A 51 4.45 9.88 -0.40
CA PHE A 51 5.20 8.63 -0.40
C PHE A 51 6.46 8.81 0.45
N THR A 52 7.11 7.69 0.79
CA THR A 52 8.31 7.69 1.63
C THR A 52 9.56 7.51 0.78
N VAL A 53 10.56 8.36 1.02
CA VAL A 53 11.89 8.28 0.39
C VAL A 53 12.93 7.99 1.48
N GLN A 54 13.80 7.01 1.22
CA GLN A 54 14.75 6.53 2.21
C GLN A 54 16.20 6.55 1.69
N SER A 55 17.14 6.73 2.61
CA SER A 55 18.55 6.40 2.34
C SER A 55 18.73 4.89 2.21
N GLN A 56 19.87 4.47 1.63
CA GLN A 56 20.14 3.04 1.39
C GLN A 56 20.12 2.19 2.67
N THR A 57 20.58 2.75 3.79
CA THR A 57 20.57 2.07 5.09
C THR A 57 19.29 2.32 5.88
N GLU A 58 18.32 3.07 5.33
CA GLU A 58 17.05 3.41 6.00
C GLU A 58 17.23 4.22 7.30
N GLU A 59 18.44 4.77 7.50
CA GLU A 59 18.75 5.66 8.62
C GLU A 59 18.19 7.07 8.46
N VAL A 60 17.89 7.45 7.21
CA VAL A 60 17.16 8.68 6.89
C VAL A 60 15.91 8.27 6.12
N SER A 61 14.76 8.70 6.63
CA SER A 61 13.46 8.42 6.04
C SER A 61 12.60 9.67 6.13
N VAL A 62 12.06 10.11 4.99
CA VAL A 62 11.21 11.30 4.92
C VAL A 62 9.95 10.99 4.15
N ILE A 63 8.87 11.66 4.54
CA ILE A 63 7.65 11.72 3.74
C ILE A 63 7.83 12.86 2.75
N SER A 64 7.63 12.53 1.48
CA SER A 64 7.73 13.44 0.35
C SER A 64 6.35 13.66 -0.25
N ILE A 65 6.16 14.84 -0.84
CA ILE A 65 4.96 15.24 -1.57
C ILE A 65 5.33 15.51 -3.03
N SER A 66 4.45 15.15 -3.96
CA SER A 66 4.47 15.63 -5.33
C SER A 66 3.08 16.06 -5.76
N LEU A 67 3.01 17.13 -6.56
CA LEU A 67 1.79 17.69 -7.10
C LEU A 67 1.69 17.40 -8.60
N LYS A 68 0.48 17.11 -9.05
CA LYS A 68 0.19 16.86 -10.45
C LYS A 68 0.00 18.18 -11.19
N THR A 69 0.76 18.37 -12.24
CA THR A 69 0.71 19.51 -13.15
C THR A 69 0.18 19.09 -14.52
N GLU A 70 0.02 20.05 -15.43
CA GLU A 70 -0.32 19.77 -16.84
C GLU A 70 0.72 18.86 -17.54
N ASN A 71 1.98 18.90 -17.08
CA ASN A 71 3.09 18.12 -17.64
C ASN A 71 3.33 16.80 -16.89
N GLY A 72 2.42 16.39 -16.00
CA GLY A 72 2.59 15.26 -15.09
C GLY A 72 2.99 15.68 -13.69
N TRP A 73 3.48 14.74 -12.89
CA TRP A 73 3.94 15.01 -11.52
C TRP A 73 5.19 15.89 -11.52
N ASP A 74 5.27 16.82 -10.57
CA ASP A 74 6.46 17.66 -10.36
C ASP A 74 7.57 16.93 -9.59
N SER A 75 8.73 17.57 -9.45
CA SER A 75 9.82 17.04 -8.63
C SER A 75 9.40 16.99 -7.15
N PRO A 76 9.59 15.84 -6.46
CA PRO A 76 9.18 15.70 -5.07
C PRO A 76 9.83 16.71 -4.12
N GLN A 77 9.07 17.14 -3.13
CA GLN A 77 9.54 17.97 -2.02
C GLN A 77 9.36 17.21 -0.70
N ILE A 78 10.17 17.52 0.32
CA ILE A 78 9.94 16.98 1.67
C ILE A 78 8.67 17.62 2.23
N ALA A 79 7.75 16.81 2.75
CA ALA A 79 6.52 17.28 3.37
C ALA A 79 6.85 18.17 4.59
N SER A 80 6.07 19.24 4.81
CA SER A 80 6.39 20.27 5.81
C SER A 80 6.47 19.78 7.26
N PHE A 81 5.96 18.58 7.54
CA PHE A 81 5.95 17.94 8.85
C PHE A 81 7.01 16.82 9.02
N SER A 82 7.84 16.61 7.99
CA SER A 82 8.86 15.57 7.93
C SER A 82 10.28 16.14 7.75
N GLY A 83 11.31 15.32 7.99
CA GLY A 83 12.72 15.65 7.72
C GLY A 83 13.64 15.69 8.95
N THR A 84 13.11 15.51 10.16
CA THR A 84 13.90 15.46 11.41
C THR A 84 13.99 14.06 11.99
N TYR A 85 12.90 13.30 11.93
CA TYR A 85 12.78 11.95 12.47
C TYR A 85 12.64 10.95 11.33
N LYS A 86 12.60 9.64 11.64
CA LYS A 86 12.28 8.64 10.63
C LYS A 86 10.76 8.64 10.44
N ASP A 87 10.30 9.34 9.41
CA ASP A 87 8.88 9.40 9.06
C ASP A 87 8.60 8.50 7.85
N MET A 88 7.52 7.72 7.91
CA MET A 88 7.20 6.67 6.93
C MET A 88 5.68 6.49 6.75
N GLU A 89 5.30 5.74 5.72
CA GLU A 89 3.96 5.13 5.60
C GLU A 89 2.80 6.12 5.68
N PRO A 90 2.79 7.17 4.83
CA PRO A 90 1.72 8.15 4.83
C PRO A 90 0.41 7.53 4.32
N PHE A 91 -0.70 7.86 4.99
CA PHE A 91 -2.05 7.50 4.58
C PHE A 91 -2.98 8.70 4.68
N MET A 92 -3.49 9.16 3.54
CA MET A 92 -4.47 10.22 3.44
C MET A 92 -5.85 9.69 3.83
N SER A 93 -6.51 10.37 4.77
CA SER A 93 -7.91 10.10 5.11
C SER A 93 -8.84 10.31 3.91
N PRO A 94 -10.02 9.63 3.87
CA PRO A 94 -10.94 9.73 2.74
C PRO A 94 -11.43 11.14 2.40
N ASP A 95 -11.51 12.04 3.39
CA ASP A 95 -11.90 13.45 3.21
C ASP A 95 -10.72 14.35 2.76
N GLY A 96 -9.49 13.83 2.79
CA GLY A 96 -8.27 14.54 2.45
C GLY A 96 -7.85 15.61 3.47
N LEU A 97 -8.46 15.66 4.66
CA LEU A 97 -8.19 16.69 5.67
C LEU A 97 -7.26 16.22 6.77
N ARG A 98 -7.02 14.91 6.87
CA ARG A 98 -5.96 14.31 7.70
C ARG A 98 -5.01 13.46 6.88
N LEU A 99 -3.73 13.52 7.22
CA LEU A 99 -2.73 12.56 6.76
C LEU A 99 -2.11 11.88 7.97
N TYR A 100 -2.30 10.57 8.07
CA TYR A 100 -1.70 9.69 9.06
C TYR A 100 -0.34 9.23 8.58
N PHE A 101 0.58 8.97 9.49
CA PHE A 101 1.91 8.49 9.16
C PHE A 101 2.59 7.89 10.40
N VAL A 102 3.69 7.18 10.19
CA VAL A 102 4.46 6.54 11.25
C VAL A 102 5.71 7.35 11.55
N SER A 103 6.06 7.50 12.84
CA SER A 103 7.23 8.27 13.24
C SER A 103 7.82 7.80 14.57
N ASN A 104 9.15 7.79 14.66
CA ASN A 104 9.89 7.54 15.91
C ASN A 104 10.17 8.81 16.72
N ARG A 105 9.46 9.90 16.41
CA ARG A 105 9.61 11.19 17.09
C ARG A 105 9.23 11.10 18.57
N PRO A 106 9.88 11.90 19.44
CA PRO A 106 9.54 11.95 20.86
C PRO A 106 8.14 12.54 21.08
N LEU A 107 7.47 12.11 22.15
CA LEU A 107 6.15 12.64 22.55
C LEU A 107 6.19 14.11 23.01
N HIS A 108 7.37 14.58 23.43
CA HIS A 108 7.58 15.95 23.90
C HIS A 108 8.87 16.52 23.33
N ASP A 109 8.81 17.76 22.82
CA ASP A 109 9.95 18.46 22.20
C ASP A 109 11.15 18.61 23.14
N SER A 110 10.95 18.53 24.46
CA SER A 110 12.02 18.56 25.46
C SER A 110 12.86 17.28 25.52
N ILE A 111 12.43 16.20 24.87
CA ILE A 111 13.11 14.90 24.87
C ILE A 111 13.77 14.74 23.51
N SER A 112 15.10 14.60 23.46
CA SER A 112 15.83 14.42 22.20
C SER A 112 15.99 12.95 21.78
N LYS A 113 15.68 12.00 22.68
CA LYS A 113 15.78 10.57 22.39
C LYS A 113 14.54 10.13 21.61
N THR A 114 14.76 9.46 20.48
CA THR A 114 13.70 8.82 19.70
C THR A 114 13.02 7.70 20.50
N LYS A 115 11.74 7.46 20.21
CA LYS A 115 10.92 6.38 20.77
C LYS A 115 10.93 5.17 19.80
N ASP A 116 10.24 4.10 20.14
CA ASP A 116 9.61 3.19 19.18
C ASP A 116 8.69 3.95 18.19
N TYR A 117 8.18 3.25 17.17
CA TYR A 117 7.38 3.85 16.12
C TYR A 117 5.90 3.94 16.51
N ASP A 118 5.39 5.16 16.53
CA ASP A 118 3.99 5.47 16.79
C ASP A 118 3.27 5.91 15.49
N ILE A 119 1.94 5.80 15.48
CA ILE A 119 1.10 6.46 14.50
C ILE A 119 0.86 7.93 14.92
N TRP A 120 1.10 8.84 13.99
CA TRP A 120 0.87 10.28 14.10
C TRP A 120 -0.06 10.73 12.97
N TYR A 121 -0.61 11.93 13.11
CA TYR A 121 -1.33 12.58 12.03
C TYR A 121 -1.08 14.08 11.99
N VAL A 122 -1.32 14.66 10.83
CA VAL A 122 -1.46 16.11 10.63
C VAL A 122 -2.84 16.41 10.07
N GLU A 123 -3.33 17.62 10.36
CA GLU A 123 -4.63 18.09 9.89
C GLU A 123 -4.48 19.36 9.05
N ARG A 124 -5.40 19.58 8.12
CA ARG A 124 -5.55 20.85 7.39
C ARG A 124 -7.01 21.25 7.33
N LYS A 125 -7.27 22.56 7.27
CA LYS A 125 -8.63 23.11 7.22
C LYS A 125 -9.30 23.00 5.85
N GLY A 126 -8.53 22.65 4.83
CA GLY A 126 -8.99 22.47 3.45
C GLY A 126 -7.81 22.04 2.57
N PRO A 127 -8.07 21.57 1.34
CA PRO A 127 -7.04 20.99 0.46
C PRO A 127 -5.82 21.88 0.24
N ASP A 128 -6.03 23.19 0.05
CA ASP A 128 -4.94 24.14 -0.22
C ASP A 128 -4.35 24.79 1.05
N GLN A 129 -4.75 24.31 2.23
CA GLN A 129 -4.28 24.85 3.51
C GLN A 129 -3.08 24.05 4.02
N LYS A 130 -2.20 24.74 4.77
CA LYS A 130 -1.04 24.10 5.39
C LYS A 130 -1.46 23.04 6.41
N TRP A 131 -0.67 21.98 6.47
CA TRP A 131 -0.73 21.00 7.54
C TRP A 131 -0.42 21.63 8.90
N SER A 132 -1.05 21.09 9.94
CA SER A 132 -0.72 21.35 11.34
C SER A 132 0.65 20.79 11.71
N ASN A 133 1.08 21.04 12.95
CA ASN A 133 2.12 20.23 13.56
C ASN A 133 1.60 18.79 13.75
N PRO A 134 2.49 17.79 13.74
CA PRO A 134 2.12 16.40 14.03
C PRO A 134 1.51 16.21 15.41
N ILE A 135 0.48 15.37 15.45
CA ILE A 135 -0.27 15.00 16.65
C ILE A 135 -0.16 13.48 16.81
N ASN A 136 0.27 13.02 17.98
CA ASN A 136 0.35 11.58 18.28
C ASN A 136 -1.08 11.02 18.40
N LEU A 137 -1.34 9.86 17.81
CA LEU A 137 -2.68 9.26 17.84
C LEU A 137 -3.09 8.82 19.26
N GLY A 138 -2.11 8.49 20.10
CA GLY A 138 -2.29 8.14 21.50
C GLY A 138 -2.86 6.74 21.73
N ALA A 139 -3.03 6.41 23.00
CA ALA A 139 -3.71 5.18 23.43
C ALA A 139 -5.20 5.20 23.02
N PRO A 140 -5.81 4.03 22.75
CA PRO A 140 -5.25 2.69 22.91
C PRO A 140 -4.45 2.18 21.69
N ILE A 141 -4.33 3.00 20.63
CA ILE A 141 -3.64 2.60 19.40
C ILE A 141 -2.14 2.52 19.61
N ASN A 142 -1.53 3.65 20.00
CA ASN A 142 -0.09 3.71 20.22
C ASN A 142 0.25 3.11 21.58
N THR A 143 1.22 2.20 21.61
CA THR A 143 1.63 1.47 22.82
C THR A 143 3.12 1.62 23.12
N GLU A 144 3.67 0.72 23.92
CA GLU A 144 5.12 0.53 24.07
C GLU A 144 5.77 -0.31 22.95
N HIS A 145 4.95 -0.86 22.05
CA HIS A 145 5.36 -1.63 20.87
C HIS A 145 5.36 -0.75 19.61
N ASN A 146 5.72 -1.31 18.45
CA ASN A 146 5.70 -0.52 17.22
C ASN A 146 4.34 -0.62 16.52
N GLU A 147 3.83 0.52 16.07
CA GLU A 147 2.65 0.61 15.23
C GLU A 147 2.99 1.18 13.85
N PHE A 148 2.68 0.40 12.81
CA PHE A 148 3.06 0.67 11.43
C PHE A 148 1.84 0.73 10.50
N TYR A 149 2.03 1.38 9.34
CA TYR A 149 1.15 1.37 8.18
C TYR A 149 -0.35 1.56 8.48
N PRO A 150 -0.75 2.75 8.98
CA PRO A 150 -2.15 3.04 9.26
C PRO A 150 -2.97 3.11 7.96
N ALA A 151 -4.19 2.59 8.01
CA ALA A 151 -5.17 2.70 6.94
C ALA A 151 -6.56 2.96 7.53
N ILE A 152 -7.24 3.99 7.00
CA ILE A 152 -8.49 4.52 7.54
C ILE A 152 -9.62 4.36 6.52
N ALA A 153 -10.69 3.67 6.90
CA ALA A 153 -11.92 3.59 6.12
C ALA A 153 -12.80 4.85 6.29
N SER A 154 -13.82 5.05 5.45
CA SER A 154 -14.67 6.26 5.50
C SER A 154 -15.51 6.37 6.77
N ASN A 155 -15.76 5.24 7.45
CA ASN A 155 -16.40 5.23 8.77
C ASN A 155 -15.43 5.60 9.91
N GLY A 156 -14.16 5.87 9.61
CA GLY A 156 -13.11 6.19 10.57
C GLY A 156 -12.40 4.98 11.16
N ASN A 157 -12.83 3.75 10.85
CA ASN A 157 -12.16 2.55 11.34
C ASN A 157 -10.70 2.52 10.90
N LEU A 158 -9.83 2.13 11.83
CA LEU A 158 -8.40 2.04 11.63
C LEU A 158 -7.97 0.57 11.50
N TYR A 159 -7.15 0.33 10.49
CA TYR A 159 -6.36 -0.88 10.30
C TYR A 159 -4.89 -0.51 10.34
N TYR A 160 -4.06 -1.29 11.01
CA TYR A 160 -2.62 -1.02 11.10
C TYR A 160 -1.84 -2.31 11.34
N THR A 161 -0.53 -2.27 11.13
CA THR A 161 0.38 -3.40 11.40
C THR A 161 0.98 -3.23 12.79
N GLY A 162 1.04 -4.31 13.58
CA GLY A 162 1.65 -4.27 14.92
C GLY A 162 2.39 -5.56 15.29
N ASP A 163 3.43 -5.41 16.12
CA ASP A 163 4.29 -6.48 16.64
C ASP A 163 4.01 -6.79 18.13
N ARG A 164 2.72 -6.88 18.48
CA ARG A 164 2.28 -6.96 19.88
C ARG A 164 2.30 -8.40 20.42
N PRO A 165 2.36 -8.60 21.75
CA PRO A 165 2.32 -9.93 22.36
C PRO A 165 1.02 -10.72 22.10
N ASP A 166 -0.06 -10.05 21.70
CA ASP A 166 -1.34 -10.65 21.32
C ASP A 166 -1.47 -10.92 19.81
N SER A 167 -0.40 -10.72 19.04
CA SER A 167 -0.30 -11.16 17.64
C SER A 167 -0.38 -12.69 17.52
N LYS A 168 -0.93 -13.14 16.39
CA LYS A 168 -1.05 -14.55 16.00
C LYS A 168 0.20 -15.02 15.26
N GLY A 169 0.80 -14.14 14.46
CA GLY A 169 2.08 -14.30 13.80
C GLY A 169 3.18 -13.42 14.40
N GLU A 170 4.13 -13.03 13.56
CA GLU A 170 5.23 -12.13 13.93
C GLU A 170 4.77 -10.66 13.83
N ASP A 171 4.27 -10.26 12.66
CA ASP A 171 3.54 -9.01 12.42
C ASP A 171 2.09 -9.36 12.07
N ASP A 172 1.13 -8.67 12.66
CA ASP A 172 -0.30 -8.87 12.41
C ASP A 172 -0.97 -7.57 11.94
N ILE A 173 -2.04 -7.72 11.15
CA ILE A 173 -2.99 -6.63 10.93
C ILE A 173 -3.95 -6.53 12.12
N PHE A 174 -3.95 -5.38 12.77
CA PHE A 174 -4.86 -4.99 13.84
C PHE A 174 -5.99 -4.13 13.30
N PHE A 175 -7.11 -4.16 14.00
CA PHE A 175 -8.31 -3.37 13.74
C PHE A 175 -8.76 -2.65 14.99
N SER A 176 -9.13 -1.38 14.85
CA SER A 176 -9.82 -0.62 15.88
C SER A 176 -11.00 0.15 15.28
N ALA A 177 -12.18 -0.02 15.89
CA ALA A 177 -13.39 0.67 15.47
C ALA A 177 -13.38 2.12 15.96
N PHE A 178 -13.81 3.05 15.10
CA PHE A 178 -13.95 4.45 15.50
C PHE A 178 -15.40 4.77 15.84
N GLN A 179 -15.67 5.10 17.11
CA GLN A 179 -17.01 5.36 17.60
C GLN A 179 -16.99 6.52 18.60
N ASN A 180 -17.94 7.45 18.45
CA ASN A 180 -18.09 8.62 19.34
C ASN A 180 -16.82 9.48 19.48
N GLY A 181 -15.95 9.51 18.47
CA GLY A 181 -14.72 10.29 18.48
C GLY A 181 -13.49 9.56 19.04
N GLU A 182 -13.64 8.29 19.43
CA GLU A 182 -12.58 7.50 20.05
C GLU A 182 -12.40 6.16 19.33
N TYR A 183 -11.18 5.63 19.37
CA TYR A 183 -10.85 4.29 18.90
C TYR A 183 -11.09 3.26 19.99
N SER A 184 -11.65 2.11 19.63
CA SER A 184 -11.74 0.96 20.53
C SER A 184 -10.36 0.36 20.84
N GLU A 185 -10.28 -0.50 21.84
CA GLU A 185 -9.10 -1.37 22.01
C GLU A 185 -8.83 -2.13 20.70
N PRO A 186 -7.59 -2.11 20.18
CA PRO A 186 -7.23 -2.84 18.98
C PRO A 186 -7.38 -4.35 19.16
N ILE A 187 -7.82 -5.02 18.10
CA ILE A 187 -7.84 -6.48 18.03
C ILE A 187 -7.05 -6.95 16.82
N SER A 188 -6.21 -7.98 17.00
CA SER A 188 -5.60 -8.68 15.87
C SER A 188 -6.71 -9.40 15.08
N LEU A 189 -6.76 -9.17 13.76
CA LEU A 189 -7.73 -9.81 12.87
C LEU A 189 -7.61 -11.34 12.87
N ASP A 190 -8.69 -12.03 12.51
CA ASP A 190 -8.77 -13.49 12.59
C ASP A 190 -7.87 -14.20 11.55
N GLU A 191 -7.87 -15.54 11.60
CA GLU A 191 -7.02 -16.41 10.79
C GLU A 191 -7.31 -16.40 9.27
N ASN A 192 -8.39 -15.73 8.86
CA ASN A 192 -8.64 -15.45 7.45
C ASN A 192 -7.69 -14.37 6.92
N ILE A 193 -7.24 -13.45 7.78
CA ILE A 193 -6.26 -12.42 7.48
C ILE A 193 -4.88 -12.85 7.98
N ASN A 194 -4.70 -12.91 9.31
CA ASN A 194 -3.42 -13.14 9.95
C ASN A 194 -3.09 -14.64 10.00
N SER A 195 -1.86 -15.00 9.66
CA SER A 195 -1.37 -16.36 9.65
C SER A 195 -0.35 -16.57 10.78
N LYS A 196 0.51 -17.57 10.66
CA LYS A 196 1.68 -17.73 11.54
C LYS A 196 2.92 -17.00 11.00
N GLY A 197 2.81 -16.42 9.81
CA GLY A 197 3.86 -15.66 9.14
C GLY A 197 3.81 -14.19 9.55
N PHE A 198 3.98 -13.33 8.57
CA PHE A 198 3.92 -11.87 8.73
C PHE A 198 2.82 -11.33 7.83
N GLU A 199 1.92 -10.53 8.40
CA GLU A 199 0.91 -9.76 7.69
C GLU A 199 1.07 -8.28 8.02
N TYR A 200 1.35 -7.49 6.99
CA TYR A 200 1.79 -6.11 7.14
C TYR A 200 1.25 -5.22 6.02
N ASN A 201 1.33 -3.91 6.22
CA ASN A 201 1.04 -2.89 5.22
C ASN A 201 -0.34 -3.06 4.56
N GLY A 202 -1.40 -2.88 5.35
CA GLY A 202 -2.77 -2.98 4.88
C GLY A 202 -3.27 -1.71 4.18
N TYR A 203 -4.05 -1.87 3.12
CA TYR A 203 -4.95 -0.89 2.53
C TYR A 203 -6.38 -1.36 2.76
N ILE A 204 -7.17 -0.56 3.48
CA ILE A 204 -8.61 -0.77 3.61
C ILE A 204 -9.36 0.08 2.58
N SER A 205 -10.30 -0.55 1.88
CA SER A 205 -11.25 0.14 1.01
C SER A 205 -12.06 1.21 1.74
N LYS A 206 -12.50 2.23 1.01
CA LYS A 206 -13.27 3.36 1.59
C LYS A 206 -14.54 2.90 2.27
N ASP A 207 -15.21 1.90 1.74
CA ASP A 207 -16.46 1.34 2.27
C ASP A 207 -16.24 0.18 3.25
N ASP A 208 -14.99 -0.08 3.65
CA ASP A 208 -14.61 -1.09 4.64
C ASP A 208 -14.97 -2.54 4.19
N SER A 209 -15.06 -2.76 2.87
CA SER A 209 -15.53 -4.01 2.23
C SER A 209 -14.42 -4.96 1.79
N TYR A 210 -13.21 -4.47 1.48
CA TYR A 210 -12.04 -5.29 1.19
C TYR A 210 -10.76 -4.72 1.79
N LEU A 211 -9.81 -5.61 2.07
CA LEU A 211 -8.47 -5.31 2.57
C LEU A 211 -7.44 -5.89 1.60
N ILE A 212 -6.47 -5.09 1.16
CA ILE A 212 -5.28 -5.57 0.46
C ILE A 212 -4.09 -5.39 1.39
N PHE A 213 -3.25 -6.41 1.58
CA PHE A 213 -2.13 -6.35 2.54
C PHE A 213 -0.94 -7.17 2.05
N GLY A 214 0.26 -6.90 2.57
CA GLY A 214 1.46 -7.69 2.36
C GLY A 214 1.52 -8.93 3.26
N GLY A 215 2.02 -10.04 2.73
CA GLY A 215 2.21 -11.29 3.45
C GLY A 215 3.60 -11.88 3.20
N TYR A 216 4.25 -12.41 4.23
CA TYR A 216 5.53 -13.14 4.16
C TYR A 216 5.44 -14.46 4.93
N ALA A 217 6.13 -15.50 4.44
CA ALA A 217 6.14 -16.84 5.04
C ALA A 217 4.76 -17.50 5.20
N ARG A 218 3.81 -17.15 4.31
CA ARG A 218 2.52 -17.83 4.20
C ARG A 218 2.67 -19.10 3.37
N GLU A 219 1.84 -20.11 3.67
CA GLU A 219 1.85 -21.40 2.97
C GLU A 219 1.53 -21.27 1.47
N ASP A 220 0.72 -20.27 1.11
CA ASP A 220 0.28 -19.94 -0.25
C ASP A 220 1.08 -18.81 -0.93
N GLY A 221 2.26 -18.47 -0.39
CA GLY A 221 3.18 -17.47 -0.94
C GLY A 221 3.68 -17.78 -2.35
N GLN A 222 3.82 -16.74 -3.17
CA GLN A 222 4.31 -16.76 -4.55
C GLN A 222 5.72 -16.15 -4.71
N GLY A 223 6.23 -15.44 -3.70
CA GLY A 223 7.49 -14.72 -3.77
C GLY A 223 8.15 -14.50 -2.41
N SER A 224 8.95 -13.44 -2.29
CA SER A 224 9.52 -13.05 -1.00
C SER A 224 8.40 -12.47 -0.14
N GLY A 225 7.79 -11.36 -0.56
CA GLY A 225 6.60 -10.80 0.07
C GLY A 225 5.55 -10.59 -1.01
N ASP A 226 4.32 -10.99 -0.74
CA ASP A 226 3.23 -10.96 -1.71
C ASP A 226 2.08 -10.10 -1.20
N LEU A 227 1.36 -9.46 -2.10
CA LEU A 227 0.09 -8.81 -1.81
C LEU A 227 -1.04 -9.83 -1.83
N TYR A 228 -1.89 -9.77 -0.81
CA TYR A 228 -3.09 -10.56 -0.62
C TYR A 228 -4.32 -9.66 -0.60
N ILE A 229 -5.48 -10.23 -0.95
CA ILE A 229 -6.78 -9.58 -0.81
C ILE A 229 -7.74 -10.46 -0.01
N SER A 230 -8.56 -9.82 0.82
CA SER A 230 -9.69 -10.42 1.51
C SER A 230 -10.91 -9.51 1.44
N PHE A 231 -12.10 -10.11 1.42
CA PHE A 231 -13.38 -9.42 1.37
C PHE A 231 -14.11 -9.57 2.69
N LYS A 232 -14.83 -8.53 3.11
CA LYS A 232 -15.68 -8.57 4.28
C LYS A 232 -17.11 -8.91 3.85
N ASN A 233 -17.62 -10.05 4.31
CA ASN A 233 -18.99 -10.50 4.10
C ASN A 233 -19.70 -10.65 5.45
N GLU A 234 -20.83 -9.95 5.64
CA GLU A 234 -21.60 -9.96 6.90
C GLU A 234 -20.73 -9.71 8.16
N GLY A 235 -19.70 -8.86 8.02
CA GLY A 235 -18.77 -8.51 9.11
C GLY A 235 -17.64 -9.52 9.35
N GLN A 236 -17.53 -10.57 8.54
CA GLN A 236 -16.46 -11.57 8.61
C GLN A 236 -15.55 -11.46 7.38
N TRP A 237 -14.25 -11.59 7.59
CA TRP A 237 -13.27 -11.63 6.50
C TRP A 237 -13.27 -12.98 5.80
N THR A 238 -13.24 -13.01 4.47
CA THR A 238 -12.99 -14.23 3.70
C THR A 238 -11.54 -14.64 3.83
N LYS A 239 -11.22 -15.92 3.66
CA LYS A 239 -9.82 -16.36 3.61
C LYS A 239 -9.06 -15.56 2.54
N ALA A 240 -8.00 -14.89 2.96
CA ALA A 240 -7.21 -14.06 2.06
C ALA A 240 -6.57 -14.89 0.95
N GLN A 241 -6.50 -14.32 -0.25
CA GLN A 241 -5.92 -14.95 -1.42
C GLN A 241 -4.83 -14.05 -2.01
N PRO A 242 -3.72 -14.60 -2.53
CA PRO A 242 -2.68 -13.78 -3.12
C PRO A 242 -3.18 -13.14 -4.42
N LEU A 243 -2.82 -11.88 -4.65
CA LEU A 243 -3.08 -11.20 -5.91
C LEU A 243 -2.37 -11.91 -7.07
N PRO A 244 -2.93 -11.84 -8.30
CA PRO A 244 -2.39 -12.55 -9.44
C PRO A 244 -1.10 -11.90 -9.96
N GLN A 245 -0.27 -12.71 -10.62
CA GLN A 245 0.79 -12.20 -11.49
C GLN A 245 0.18 -11.31 -12.61
N PRO A 246 0.83 -10.20 -13.01
CA PRO A 246 2.17 -9.77 -12.62
C PRO A 246 2.22 -8.80 -11.42
N ILE A 247 1.13 -8.63 -10.66
CA ILE A 247 1.09 -7.75 -9.47
C ILE A 247 2.08 -8.27 -8.45
N ASN A 248 1.89 -9.50 -7.98
CA ASN A 248 2.95 -10.21 -7.28
C ASN A 248 4.05 -10.57 -8.26
N SER A 249 5.29 -10.53 -7.81
CA SER A 249 6.49 -10.92 -8.52
C SER A 249 7.25 -11.97 -7.70
N PRO A 250 8.31 -12.60 -8.23
CA PRO A 250 9.17 -13.47 -7.41
C PRO A 250 9.92 -12.74 -6.28
N TYR A 251 9.81 -11.41 -6.19
CA TYR A 251 10.53 -10.56 -5.24
C TYR A 251 9.59 -10.09 -4.12
N MET A 252 9.92 -8.98 -3.46
CA MET A 252 9.08 -8.40 -2.42
C MET A 252 8.14 -7.36 -3.04
N ASP A 253 6.84 -7.59 -2.95
CA ASP A 253 5.75 -6.68 -3.34
C ASP A 253 4.91 -6.37 -2.10
N TYR A 254 4.71 -5.07 -1.81
CA TYR A 254 4.20 -4.61 -0.52
C TYR A 254 3.70 -3.16 -0.61
N CYS A 255 3.17 -2.62 0.49
CA CYS A 255 2.65 -1.24 0.57
C CYS A 255 1.58 -0.90 -0.49
N PRO A 256 0.45 -1.62 -0.50
CA PRO A 256 -0.63 -1.35 -1.43
C PRO A 256 -1.32 -0.01 -1.12
N TYR A 257 -1.85 0.61 -2.17
CA TYR A 257 -2.81 1.71 -2.12
C TYR A 257 -3.70 1.66 -3.36
N VAL A 258 -5.02 1.75 -3.20
CA VAL A 258 -5.95 1.71 -4.34
C VAL A 258 -6.56 3.09 -4.60
N ASP A 259 -6.40 3.59 -5.83
CA ASP A 259 -7.26 4.61 -6.40
C ASP A 259 -8.54 3.92 -6.91
N GLU A 260 -9.52 3.77 -6.02
CA GLU A 260 -10.79 3.08 -6.29
C GLU A 260 -11.60 3.73 -7.42
N VAL A 261 -11.43 5.04 -7.63
CA VAL A 261 -12.15 5.77 -8.68
C VAL A 261 -11.61 5.40 -10.05
N LYS A 262 -10.29 5.21 -10.15
CA LYS A 262 -9.63 4.90 -11.42
C LYS A 262 -9.35 3.41 -11.64
N GLY A 263 -9.56 2.58 -10.62
CA GLY A 263 -9.21 1.15 -10.67
C GLY A 263 -7.70 0.96 -10.80
N VAL A 264 -6.90 1.67 -10.01
CA VAL A 264 -5.43 1.59 -10.05
C VAL A 264 -4.89 1.18 -8.69
N LEU A 265 -4.18 0.05 -8.64
CA LEU A 265 -3.36 -0.34 -7.50
C LEU A 265 -1.97 0.30 -7.65
N TYR A 266 -1.56 1.07 -6.65
CA TYR A 266 -0.18 1.48 -6.42
C TYR A 266 0.43 0.57 -5.38
N PHE A 267 1.69 0.19 -5.55
CA PHE A 267 2.38 -0.67 -4.61
C PHE A 267 3.88 -0.52 -4.74
N THR A 268 4.61 -0.87 -3.70
CA THR A 268 6.06 -0.94 -3.72
C THR A 268 6.51 -2.33 -4.15
N SER A 269 7.52 -2.40 -5.01
CA SER A 269 8.10 -3.68 -5.45
C SER A 269 9.61 -3.59 -5.50
N ARG A 270 10.27 -4.70 -5.15
CA ARG A 270 11.68 -4.98 -5.38
C ARG A 270 11.90 -5.82 -6.64
N ARG A 271 10.96 -5.80 -7.60
CA ARG A 271 11.14 -6.50 -8.87
C ARG A 271 12.39 -6.04 -9.58
N THR A 272 13.06 -7.01 -10.21
CA THR A 272 14.26 -6.76 -11.01
C THR A 272 14.15 -7.48 -12.35
N GLN A 273 14.70 -6.83 -13.38
CA GLN A 273 14.96 -7.43 -14.68
C GLN A 273 16.47 -7.49 -14.86
N ASN A 274 17.05 -8.62 -14.44
CA ASN A 274 18.49 -8.81 -14.53
C ASN A 274 18.94 -8.82 -16.01
N PRO A 275 20.09 -8.22 -16.35
CA PRO A 275 20.61 -8.26 -17.72
C PRO A 275 20.86 -9.70 -18.18
N GLU A 276 20.51 -9.98 -19.43
CA GLU A 276 20.79 -11.27 -20.05
C GLU A 276 22.25 -11.35 -20.52
N GLY A 277 22.91 -12.49 -20.30
CA GLY A 277 24.27 -12.73 -20.73
C GLY A 277 25.35 -12.10 -19.84
N THR A 278 26.57 -12.00 -20.38
CA THR A 278 27.73 -11.47 -19.64
C THR A 278 27.77 -9.95 -19.69
N LEU A 279 27.96 -9.30 -18.54
CA LEU A 279 28.32 -7.88 -18.46
C LEU A 279 29.81 -7.73 -18.81
N GLU A 280 30.11 -7.16 -19.98
CA GLU A 280 31.48 -6.96 -20.49
C GLU A 280 32.10 -5.63 -20.04
N THR A 281 31.28 -4.66 -19.64
CA THR A 281 31.73 -3.32 -19.27
C THR A 281 31.08 -2.81 -18.00
N MET A 282 31.78 -1.96 -17.25
CA MET A 282 31.20 -1.23 -16.12
C MET A 282 30.02 -0.34 -16.54
N GLY A 283 29.99 0.12 -17.79
CA GLY A 283 28.87 0.91 -18.33
C GLY A 283 27.56 0.13 -18.33
N GLN A 284 27.58 -1.16 -18.69
CA GLN A 284 26.39 -2.02 -18.65
C GLN A 284 25.89 -2.24 -17.22
N LEU A 285 26.82 -2.44 -16.27
CA LEU A 285 26.46 -2.54 -14.86
C LEU A 285 25.84 -1.24 -14.34
N ILE A 286 26.45 -0.09 -14.65
CA ILE A 286 25.92 1.23 -14.27
C ILE A 286 24.52 1.46 -14.88
N GLN A 287 24.30 1.05 -16.13
CA GLN A 287 22.98 1.14 -16.76
C GLN A 287 21.94 0.29 -16.02
N PHE A 288 22.28 -0.94 -15.65
CA PHE A 288 21.39 -1.79 -14.83
C PHE A 288 21.12 -1.17 -13.46
N LEU A 289 22.15 -0.71 -12.75
CA LEU A 289 22.00 -0.09 -11.43
C LEU A 289 21.15 1.18 -11.46
N ASN A 290 21.10 1.90 -12.59
CA ASN A 290 20.24 3.07 -12.77
C ASN A 290 18.89 2.76 -13.44
N SER A 291 18.62 1.50 -13.78
CA SER A 291 17.31 1.08 -14.29
C SER A 291 16.26 1.13 -13.16
N TYR A 292 14.99 1.17 -13.52
CA TYR A 292 13.91 1.15 -12.53
C TYR A 292 13.73 -0.23 -11.89
N GLU A 293 13.91 -1.29 -12.68
CA GLU A 293 13.79 -2.70 -12.29
C GLU A 293 15.16 -3.25 -11.92
N ASN A 294 15.78 -2.68 -10.89
CA ASN A 294 17.12 -3.03 -10.41
C ASN A 294 17.12 -3.72 -9.03
N GLY A 295 15.93 -4.10 -8.54
CA GLY A 295 15.77 -4.77 -7.25
C GLY A 295 15.66 -3.84 -6.04
N ASN A 296 15.80 -2.53 -6.23
CA ASN A 296 15.49 -1.57 -5.17
C ASN A 296 13.98 -1.44 -4.96
N SER A 297 13.57 -1.03 -3.76
CA SER A 297 12.19 -0.65 -3.47
C SER A 297 11.79 0.56 -4.31
N ARG A 298 10.85 0.34 -5.24
CA ARG A 298 10.32 1.36 -6.15
C ARG A 298 8.80 1.29 -6.22
N LEU A 299 8.15 2.41 -6.56
CA LEU A 299 6.70 2.50 -6.68
C LEU A 299 6.21 2.09 -8.08
N TYR A 300 5.35 1.09 -8.12
CA TYR A 300 4.69 0.60 -9.32
C TYR A 300 3.19 0.85 -9.26
N LYS A 301 2.55 0.72 -10.41
CA LYS A 301 1.09 0.72 -10.53
C LYS A 301 0.61 -0.38 -11.47
N ALA A 302 -0.58 -0.87 -11.21
CA ALA A 302 -1.32 -1.79 -12.06
C ALA A 302 -2.77 -1.31 -12.21
N ASN A 303 -3.31 -1.40 -13.43
CA ASN A 303 -4.76 -1.29 -13.60
C ASN A 303 -5.38 -2.60 -13.11
N ILE A 304 -6.34 -2.48 -12.21
CA ILE A 304 -7.11 -3.59 -11.65
C ILE A 304 -8.55 -3.43 -12.10
N ASP A 305 -9.18 -4.55 -12.50
CA ASP A 305 -10.58 -4.52 -12.86
C ASP A 305 -11.46 -4.59 -11.60
N ASP A 306 -12.72 -4.16 -11.73
CA ASP A 306 -13.73 -4.30 -10.69
C ASP A 306 -13.89 -5.74 -10.21
N ALA A 307 -13.54 -6.73 -11.05
CA ALA A 307 -13.63 -8.14 -10.71
C ALA A 307 -12.56 -8.58 -9.71
N LEU A 308 -11.38 -7.95 -9.70
CA LEU A 308 -10.37 -8.20 -8.67
C LEU A 308 -10.77 -7.62 -7.31
N LEU A 309 -11.59 -6.57 -7.29
CA LEU A 309 -12.04 -5.87 -6.09
C LEU A 309 -13.41 -6.33 -5.57
N ARG A 310 -13.96 -7.42 -6.10
CA ARG A 310 -15.23 -7.99 -5.66
C ARG A 310 -15.10 -9.51 -5.52
N PRO A 311 -15.81 -10.11 -4.56
CA PRO A 311 -15.85 -11.56 -4.38
C PRO A 311 -16.53 -12.28 -5.56
#